data_AF-A0A2K5L5A3-F1
#
_entry.id   AF-A0A2K5L5A3-F1
#
_cell.length_a   1.000
_cell.length_b   1.000
_cell.length_c   1.000
_cell.angle_alpha   90.00
_cell.angle_beta   90.00
_cell.angle_gamma   90.00
#
_symmetry.space_group_name_H-M   'P 1'
#
loop_
_entity.id
_entity.type
_entity.pdbx_description
1 polymer ?
#
loop_
_entity_poly.entity_id
_entity_poly.type
_entity_poly.pdbx_seq_one_letter_code
_entity_poly.pdbx_strand_id
1 'polypeptide(L)'
;MAGPAAAFRRLGALSGAAALGLASYGAHGAQFPDAYGKELFEKANKHHFLHSLALLGVPHCRKPLWAGLLLASGTTLFCTSFYYQALSGDPSIQTLAPAGGTLLLLGWLALAL
;
A
#
# COMPACT_ATOMS: atom_id res chain seq x y z
N MET A 1 -24.19 2.97 -12.32
CA MET A 1 -22.79 2.49 -12.18
C MET A 1 -22.08 3.42 -11.21
N ALA A 2 -21.39 2.91 -10.19
CA ALA A 2 -20.67 3.77 -9.24
C ALA A 2 -19.51 4.46 -9.98
N GLY A 3 -19.45 5.80 -9.93
CA GLY A 3 -18.38 6.55 -10.61
C GLY A 3 -17.00 6.22 -10.03
N PRO A 4 -15.90 6.56 -10.75
CA PRO A 4 -14.52 6.26 -10.33
C PRO A 4 -14.22 6.69 -8.88
N ALA A 5 -14.74 7.83 -8.46
CA ALA A 5 -14.63 8.34 -7.09
C ALA A 5 -15.21 7.39 -6.03
N ALA A 6 -16.35 6.75 -6.29
CA ALA A 6 -16.93 5.80 -5.34
C ALA A 6 -16.12 4.49 -5.28
N ALA A 7 -15.54 4.07 -6.41
CA ALA A 7 -14.68 2.89 -6.47
C ALA A 7 -13.40 3.10 -5.64
N PHE A 8 -12.70 4.23 -5.81
CA PHE A 8 -11.47 4.50 -5.04
C PHE A 8 -11.71 4.67 -3.55
N ARG A 9 -12.85 5.26 -3.16
CA ARG A 9 -13.23 5.33 -1.73
C ARG A 9 -13.40 3.95 -1.12
N ARG A 10 -14.10 3.04 -1.82
CA ARG A 10 -14.26 1.64 -1.39
C ARG A 10 -12.91 0.94 -1.33
N LEU A 11 -12.07 1.15 -2.33
CA LEU A 11 -10.72 0.56 -2.37
C LEU A 11 -9.85 1.05 -1.21
N GLY A 12 -9.87 2.35 -0.90
CA GLY A 12 -9.17 2.91 0.25
C GLY A 12 -9.65 2.33 1.58
N ALA A 13 -10.97 2.15 1.74
CA ALA A 13 -11.54 1.54 2.94
C ALA A 13 -11.14 0.07 3.09
N LEU A 14 -11.21 -0.71 2.01
CA LEU A 14 -10.79 -2.12 2.01
C LEU A 14 -9.28 -2.27 2.24
N SER A 15 -8.47 -1.40 1.61
CA SER A 15 -7.03 -1.36 1.82
C SER A 15 -6.68 -1.01 3.26
N GLY A 16 -7.37 -0.04 3.87
CA GLY A 16 -7.17 0.31 5.28
C GLY A 16 -7.57 -0.81 6.24
N ALA A 17 -8.66 -1.53 5.95
CA ALA A 17 -9.04 -2.72 6.70
C ALA A 17 -7.99 -3.83 6.59
N ALA A 18 -7.44 -4.05 5.39
CA ALA A 18 -6.35 -5.00 5.18
C ALA A 18 -5.06 -4.59 5.91
N ALA A 19 -4.71 -3.31 5.88
CA ALA A 19 -3.57 -2.77 6.61
C ALA A 19 -3.73 -2.98 8.13
N LEU A 20 -4.93 -2.78 8.67
CA LEU A 20 -5.23 -3.07 10.07
C LEU A 20 -5.14 -4.57 10.40
N GLY A 21 -5.69 -5.43 9.55
CA GLY A 21 -5.56 -6.88 9.72
C GLY A 21 -4.09 -7.33 9.72
N LEU A 22 -3.29 -6.80 8.81
CA LEU A 22 -1.85 -7.07 8.74
C LEU A 22 -1.11 -6.50 9.95
N ALA A 23 -1.50 -5.34 10.48
CA ALA A 23 -0.89 -4.78 11.69
C ALA A 23 -1.12 -5.70 12.90
N SER A 24 -2.37 -6.15 13.09
CA SER A 24 -2.73 -7.11 14.16
C SER A 24 -2.00 -8.44 13.98
N TYR A 25 -1.89 -8.93 12.75
CA TYR A 25 -1.13 -10.15 12.45
C TYR A 25 0.36 -9.96 12.78
N GLY A 26 0.99 -8.86 12.34
CA GLY A 26 2.38 -8.54 12.64
C GLY A 26 2.70 -8.44 14.13
N ALA A 27 1.76 -7.92 14.92
CA ALA A 27 1.93 -7.73 16.36
C ALA A 27 1.78 -9.02 17.19
N HIS A 28 0.93 -9.95 16.74
CA HIS A 28 0.51 -11.07 17.59
C HIS A 28 0.67 -12.46 16.97
N GLY A 29 0.61 -12.59 15.63
CA GLY A 29 0.55 -13.88 14.93
C GLY A 29 1.69 -14.13 13.95
N ALA A 30 2.43 -13.10 13.55
CA ALA A 30 3.52 -13.23 12.60
C ALA A 30 4.77 -13.77 13.29
N GLN A 31 5.46 -14.68 12.60
CA GLN A 31 6.80 -15.11 12.93
C GLN A 31 7.74 -14.56 11.87
N PHE A 32 8.76 -13.83 12.31
CA PHE A 32 9.73 -13.22 11.42
C PHE A 32 11.04 -14.01 11.46
N PRO A 33 11.72 -14.22 10.32
CA PRO A 33 13.00 -14.93 10.29
C PRO A 33 14.08 -14.24 11.13
N ASP A 34 14.06 -12.90 11.16
CA ASP A 34 15.00 -12.07 11.91
C ASP A 34 14.36 -10.73 12.31
N ALA A 35 15.11 -9.92 13.08
CA ALA A 35 14.66 -8.60 13.50
C ALA A 35 14.46 -7.64 12.31
N TYR A 36 15.21 -7.82 11.23
CA TYR A 36 15.08 -7.02 10.01
C TYR A 36 13.74 -7.27 9.32
N GLY A 37 13.31 -8.53 9.22
CA GLY A 37 12.01 -8.90 8.66
C GLY A 37 10.85 -8.27 9.44
N LYS A 38 10.94 -8.25 10.78
CA LYS A 38 9.95 -7.54 11.61
C LYS A 38 9.92 -6.04 11.30
N GLU A 39 11.08 -5.38 11.29
CA GLU A 39 11.18 -3.95 10.97
C GLU A 39 10.65 -3.65 9.56
N LEU A 40 10.95 -4.52 8.60
CA LEU A 40 10.50 -4.41 7.22
C LEU A 40 8.98 -4.55 7.11
N PHE A 41 8.38 -5.49 7.86
CA PHE A 41 6.93 -5.65 7.95
C PHE A 41 6.26 -4.41 8.52
N GLU A 42 6.79 -3.86 9.62
CA GLU A 42 6.26 -2.65 10.26
C GLU A 42 6.36 -1.44 9.33
N LYS A 43 7.47 -1.29 8.60
CA LYS A 43 7.63 -0.24 7.57
C LYS A 43 6.61 -0.41 6.44
N ALA A 44 6.45 -1.63 5.92
CA ALA A 44 5.47 -1.92 4.87
C ALA A 44 4.05 -1.61 5.34
N ASN A 45 3.72 -1.95 6.59
CA ASN A 45 2.41 -1.68 7.18
C ASN A 45 2.12 -0.20 7.35
N LYS A 46 3.09 0.57 7.84
CA LYS A 46 2.98 2.03 7.91
C LYS A 46 2.69 2.64 6.54
N HIS A 47 3.39 2.20 5.50
CA HIS A 47 3.16 2.71 4.13
C HIS A 47 1.80 2.25 3.58
N HIS A 48 1.41 1.01 3.84
CA HIS A 48 0.10 0.49 3.45
C HIS A 48 -1.02 1.40 4.00
N PHE A 49 -1.00 1.70 5.31
CA PHE A 49 -1.97 2.62 5.91
C PHE A 49 -1.95 4.02 5.29
N LEU A 50 -0.77 4.62 5.14
CA LEU A 50 -0.64 5.97 4.59
C LEU A 50 -1.26 6.07 3.18
N HIS A 51 -1.03 5.06 2.34
CA HIS A 51 -1.59 5.04 1.00
C HIS A 51 -3.06 4.61 0.95
N SER A 52 -3.55 3.81 1.91
CA SER A 52 -4.99 3.59 2.10
C SER A 52 -5.72 4.90 2.41
N LEU A 53 -5.16 5.72 3.31
CA LEU A 53 -5.71 7.04 3.63
C LEU A 53 -5.64 7.98 2.42
N ALA A 54 -4.54 7.95 1.66
CA ALA A 54 -4.45 8.71 0.41
C ALA A 54 -5.53 8.29 -0.60
N LEU A 55 -5.81 6.98 -0.73
CA LEU A 55 -6.89 6.45 -1.58
C LEU A 55 -8.28 6.93 -1.16
N LEU A 56 -8.53 7.11 0.14
CA LEU A 56 -9.77 7.72 0.64
C LEU A 56 -9.88 9.20 0.24
N GLY A 57 -8.75 9.88 0.05
CA GLY A 57 -8.66 11.27 -0.41
C GLY A 57 -8.86 11.44 -1.93
N VAL A 58 -8.53 10.44 -2.74
CA VAL A 58 -8.62 10.45 -4.22
C VAL A 58 -9.93 11.02 -4.78
N PRO A 59 -11.13 10.74 -4.24
CA PRO A 59 -12.39 11.30 -4.74
C PRO A 59 -12.46 12.83 -4.80
N HIS A 60 -11.57 13.53 -4.09
CA HIS A 60 -11.57 14.98 -3.95
C HIS A 60 -10.55 15.69 -4.86
N CYS A 61 -9.71 14.95 -5.61
CA CYS A 61 -8.76 15.56 -6.54
C CYS A 61 -9.36 15.75 -7.94
N ARG A 62 -8.68 16.55 -8.78
CA ARG A 62 -9.15 16.87 -10.14
C ARG A 62 -9.02 15.70 -11.11
N LYS A 63 -8.10 14.76 -10.84
CA LYS A 63 -7.78 13.60 -11.69
C LYS A 63 -7.87 12.27 -10.90
N PRO A 64 -9.06 11.88 -10.38
CA PRO A 64 -9.20 10.76 -9.47
C PRO A 64 -8.81 9.41 -10.08
N LEU A 65 -9.01 9.24 -11.39
CA LEU A 65 -8.64 8.01 -12.09
C LEU A 65 -7.12 7.77 -12.05
N TRP A 66 -6.32 8.78 -12.39
CA TRP A 66 -4.86 8.65 -12.44
C TRP A 66 -4.27 8.53 -11.03
N ALA A 67 -4.67 9.42 -10.12
CA ALA A 67 -4.21 9.36 -8.74
C ALA A 67 -4.56 8.02 -8.08
N GLY A 68 -5.79 7.55 -8.26
CA GLY A 68 -6.26 6.29 -7.70
C GLY A 68 -5.56 5.07 -8.27
N LEU A 69 -5.39 4.97 -9.60
CA LEU A 69 -4.69 3.84 -10.23
C LEU A 69 -3.21 3.79 -9.82
N LEU A 70 -2.52 4.92 -9.81
CA LEU A 70 -1.10 5.01 -9.42
C LEU A 70 -0.91 4.64 -7.95
N LEU A 71 -1.73 5.19 -7.05
CA LEU A 71 -1.66 4.86 -5.62
C LEU A 71 -2.02 3.39 -5.36
N ALA A 72 -3.07 2.86 -5.99
CA ALA A 72 -3.49 1.46 -5.77
C ALA A 72 -2.46 0.45 -6.28
N SER A 73 -1.96 0.65 -7.51
CA SER A 73 -0.94 -0.23 -8.10
C SER A 73 0.39 -0.11 -7.35
N GLY A 74 0.80 1.12 -7.04
CA GLY A 74 2.01 1.39 -6.26
C GLY A 74 1.96 0.77 -4.86
N THR A 75 0.85 0.91 -4.15
CA THR A 75 0.66 0.30 -2.81
C THR A 75 0.76 -1.21 -2.88
N THR A 76 0.08 -1.82 -3.86
CA THR A 76 0.11 -3.27 -4.04
C THR A 76 1.53 -3.76 -4.30
N LEU A 77 2.23 -3.20 -5.27
CA LEU A 77 3.59 -3.63 -5.61
C LEU A 77 4.58 -3.38 -4.47
N PHE A 78 4.58 -2.17 -3.91
CA PHE A 78 5.54 -1.78 -2.88
C PHE A 78 5.33 -2.56 -1.57
N CYS A 79 4.08 -2.57 -1.06
CA CYS A 79 3.81 -3.17 0.25
C CYS A 79 3.87 -4.70 0.17
N THR A 80 3.34 -5.32 -0.90
CA THR A 80 3.35 -6.79 -1.03
C THR A 80 4.78 -7.32 -1.12
N SER A 81 5.67 -6.66 -1.87
CA SER A 81 7.08 -7.06 -1.94
C SER A 81 7.76 -7.09 -0.58
N PHE A 82 7.53 -6.07 0.24
CA PHE A 82 8.12 -6.00 1.58
C PHE A 82 7.44 -6.91 2.59
N TYR A 83 6.11 -7.08 2.54
CA TYR A 83 5.43 -8.06 3.37
C TYR A 83 5.89 -9.48 3.08
N TYR A 84 6.06 -9.81 1.80
CA TYR A 84 6.57 -11.11 1.38
C TYR A 84 7.95 -11.34 1.94
N GLN A 85 8.91 -10.44 1.65
CA GLN A 85 10.28 -10.57 2.12
C GLN A 85 10.35 -10.62 3.66
N ALA A 86 9.52 -9.83 4.34
CA ALA A 86 9.48 -9.82 5.80
C ALA A 86 9.06 -11.16 6.40
N LEU A 87 8.08 -11.84 5.79
CA LEU A 87 7.53 -13.10 6.31
C LEU A 87 8.31 -14.33 5.82
N SER A 88 8.78 -14.32 4.57
CA SER A 88 9.48 -15.47 3.97
C SER A 88 10.99 -15.42 4.15
N GLY A 89 11.57 -14.23 4.36
CA GLY A 89 13.01 -13.99 4.28
C GLY A 89 13.56 -13.97 2.85
N ASP A 90 12.72 -14.17 1.82
CA ASP A 90 13.14 -14.24 0.42
C ASP A 90 13.03 -12.85 -0.26
N PRO A 91 14.16 -12.27 -0.74
CA PRO A 91 14.16 -10.99 -1.44
C PRO A 91 13.77 -11.08 -2.94
N SER A 92 13.38 -12.24 -3.46
CA SER A 92 13.15 -12.48 -4.89
C SER A 92 12.23 -11.45 -5.58
N ILE A 93 11.16 -11.02 -4.91
CA ILE A 93 10.21 -10.04 -5.46
C ILE A 93 10.46 -8.60 -4.99
N GLN A 94 11.56 -8.34 -4.28
CA GLN A 94 11.92 -7.01 -3.80
C GLN A 94 12.18 -6.03 -4.96
N THR A 95 12.55 -6.54 -6.14
CA THR A 95 12.76 -5.76 -7.37
C THR A 95 11.50 -5.02 -7.86
N LEU A 96 10.32 -5.43 -7.42
CA LEU A 96 9.07 -4.72 -7.71
C LEU A 96 8.87 -3.48 -6.82
N ALA A 97 9.54 -3.40 -5.67
CA ALA A 97 9.37 -2.29 -4.74
C ALA A 97 9.81 -0.94 -5.33
N PRO A 98 10.94 -0.79 -6.04
CA PRO A 98 11.29 0.47 -6.72
C PRO A 98 10.24 0.94 -7.73
N ALA A 99 9.68 0.02 -8.52
CA ALA A 99 8.60 0.32 -9.45
C ALA A 99 7.34 0.78 -8.69
N GLY A 100 6.96 0.05 -7.64
CA GLY A 100 5.86 0.43 -6.76
C GLY A 100 6.04 1.80 -6.12
N GLY A 101 7.24 2.09 -5.60
CA GLY A 101 7.60 3.39 -5.02
C GLY A 101 7.50 4.53 -6.04
N THR A 102 7.91 4.29 -7.28
CA THR A 102 7.78 5.28 -8.37
C THR A 102 6.31 5.58 -8.66
N LEU A 103 5.45 4.56 -8.73
CA LEU A 103 4.01 4.74 -8.91
C LEU A 103 3.37 5.49 -7.73
N LEU A 104 3.81 5.21 -6.50
CA LEU A 104 3.35 5.92 -5.31
C LEU A 104 3.72 7.41 -5.36
N LEU A 105 4.97 7.73 -5.72
CA LEU A 105 5.42 9.12 -5.90
C LEU A 105 4.56 9.84 -6.96
N LEU A 106 4.38 9.24 -8.13
CA LEU A 106 3.54 9.81 -9.19
C LEU A 106 2.08 9.93 -8.76
N GLY A 107 1.56 8.98 -7.98
CA GLY A 107 0.21 9.00 -7.44
C GLY A 107 -0.03 10.15 -6.48
N TRP A 108 0.94 10.44 -5.59
CA TRP A 108 0.90 11.62 -4.72
C TRP A 108 0.98 12.92 -5.51
N LEU A 109 1.85 13.00 -6.52
CA LEU A 109 1.91 14.16 -7.41
C LEU A 109 0.59 14.36 -8.17
N ALA A 110 -0.04 13.27 -8.62
CA ALA A 110 -1.34 13.33 -9.29
C ALA A 110 -2.49 13.77 -8.37
N LEU A 111 -2.39 13.61 -7.05
CA LEU A 111 -3.34 14.19 -6.10
C LEU A 111 -3.24 15.72 -6.03
N ALA A 112 -2.07 16.29 -6.31
CA ALA A 112 -1.82 17.72 -6.28
C ALA A 112 -2.27 18.45 -7.56
N LEU A 113 -2.68 17.71 -8.60
CA LEU A 113 -3.20 18.23 -9.87
C LEU A 113 -4.73 18.40 -9.85
#